data_AF-A0AA92SDX9-F1
#
_entry.id   AF-A0AA92SDX9-F1
#
_cell.length_a   1.000
_cell.length_b   1.000
_cell.length_c   1.000
_cell.angle_alpha   90.00
_cell.angle_beta   90.00
_cell.angle_gamma   90.00
#
_symmetry.space_group_name_H-M   'P 1'
#
loop_
_entity.id
_entity.type
_entity.pdbx_description
1 polymer ?
#
loop_
_entity_poly.entity_id
_entity_poly.type
_entity_poly.pdbx_seq_one_letter_code
_entity_poly.pdbx_strand_id
1 'polypeptide(L)' 'MSALTDLYPHEAAQELSKLEVVWVDQGYSGKNFAQAVKQVCENQVRVEVVEVIERISKTFERLPKRWIVEGTFGLKN' A
#
# COMPACT_ATOMS: atom_id res chain seq x y z
N MET A 1 -9.32 -4.06 -25.89
CA MET A 1 -9.18 -4.28 -24.43
C MET A 1 -8.39 -5.57 -24.20
N SER A 2 -7.07 -5.64 -24.46
CA SER A 2 -6.33 -6.90 -24.26
C SER A 2 -4.80 -6.77 -24.25
N ALA A 3 -4.22 -5.70 -23.70
CA ALA A 3 -2.75 -5.58 -23.65
C ALA A 3 -2.18 -5.57 -22.21
N LEU A 4 -3.01 -5.33 -21.20
CA LEU A 4 -2.57 -5.24 -19.81
C LEU A 4 -2.80 -6.53 -19.01
N THR A 5 -3.68 -7.42 -19.46
CA THR A 5 -3.99 -8.70 -18.81
C THR A 5 -2.92 -9.76 -19.04
N ASP A 6 -2.13 -9.65 -20.11
CA ASP A 6 -1.14 -10.67 -20.49
C ASP A 6 0.22 -10.50 -19.77
N LEU A 7 0.38 -9.41 -19.01
CA LEU A 7 1.60 -9.07 -18.26
C LEU A 7 1.53 -9.43 -16.77
N TYR A 8 0.35 -9.84 -16.27
CA TYR A 8 0.17 -10.31 -14.89
C TYR A 8 -0.28 -11.78 -14.93
N PRO A 9 0.48 -12.71 -14.33
CA PRO A 9 0.11 -14.12 -14.37
C PRO A 9 -1.26 -14.30 -13.69
N HIS A 10 -2.19 -14.91 -14.42
CA HIS A 10 -3.54 -15.30 -13.97
C HIS A 10 -3.55 -16.05 -12.62
N GLU A 11 -2.41 -16.61 -12.22
CA GLU A 11 -2.18 -17.24 -10.92
C GLU A 11 -2.46 -16.32 -9.72
N ALA A 12 -2.12 -15.03 -9.81
CA ALA A 12 -2.33 -14.10 -8.70
C ALA A 12 -3.81 -13.75 -8.49
N ALA A 13 -4.62 -13.73 -9.55
CA ALA A 13 -6.01 -13.29 -9.47
C ALA A 13 -6.87 -14.19 -8.54
N GLN A 14 -6.64 -15.50 -8.57
CA GLN A 14 -7.35 -16.44 -7.67
C GLN A 14 -6.97 -16.22 -6.20
N GLU A 15 -5.69 -15.98 -5.92
CA GLU A 15 -5.18 -15.72 -4.57
C GLU A 15 -5.63 -14.37 -4.01
N LEU A 16 -5.95 -13.40 -4.88
CA LEU A 16 -6.42 -12.07 -4.52
C LEU A 16 -7.94 -12.00 -4.31
N SER A 17 -8.68 -13.08 -4.51
CA SER A 17 -10.16 -13.12 -4.35
C SER A 17 -10.67 -12.72 -2.97
N LYS A 18 -9.83 -12.77 -1.93
CA LYS A 18 -10.15 -12.38 -0.56
C LYS A 18 -9.54 -11.04 -0.15
N LEU A 19 -8.80 -10.39 -1.04
CA LEU A 19 -8.15 -9.12 -0.74
C LEU A 19 -9.20 -8.01 -0.76
N GLU A 20 -9.36 -7.29 0.36
CA GLU A 20 -10.35 -6.21 0.49
C GLU A 20 -9.72 -4.82 0.54
N VAL A 21 -8.50 -4.71 1.09
CA VAL A 21 -7.82 -3.43 1.33
C VAL A 21 -6.33 -3.57 1.04
N VAL A 22 -5.79 -2.61 0.29
CA VAL A 22 -4.36 -2.43 0.09
C VAL A 22 -3.92 -1.15 0.77
N TRP A 23 -2.99 -1.28 1.72
CA TRP A 23 -2.38 -0.17 2.46
C TRP A 23 -1.06 0.17 1.77
N VAL A 24 -0.84 1.44 1.42
CA VAL A 24 0.36 1.87 0.67
C VAL A 24 0.99 3.09 1.30
N ASP A 25 2.31 3.21 1.25
CA ASP A 25 3.01 4.39 1.78
C ASP A 25 2.63 5.68 1.04
N GLN A 26 2.82 6.84 1.67
CA GLN A 26 2.50 8.17 1.11
C GLN A 26 3.14 8.46 -0.27
N GLY A 27 4.25 7.77 -0.60
CA GLY A 27 4.89 7.85 -1.91
C GLY A 27 4.04 7.28 -3.05
N TYR A 28 3.03 6.46 -2.74
CA TYR A 28 2.06 5.88 -3.65
C TYR A 28 0.68 6.48 -3.39
N SER A 29 0.33 7.51 -4.16
CA SER A 29 -0.93 8.22 -3.98
C SER A 29 -1.58 8.63 -5.31
N GLY A 30 -2.82 9.11 -5.24
CA GLY A 30 -3.54 9.65 -6.38
C GLY A 30 -4.38 8.64 -7.17
N LYS A 31 -5.23 9.17 -8.06
CA LYS A 31 -6.24 8.40 -8.80
C LYS A 31 -5.64 7.35 -9.74
N ASN A 32 -4.54 7.68 -10.41
CA ASN A 32 -3.91 6.79 -11.38
C ASN A 32 -3.37 5.52 -10.70
N PHE A 33 -2.68 5.69 -9.57
CA PHE A 33 -2.20 4.57 -8.77
C PHE A 33 -3.35 3.70 -8.26
N ALA A 34 -4.38 4.32 -7.66
CA ALA A 34 -5.55 3.59 -7.18
C ALA A 34 -6.27 2.82 -8.29
N GLN A 35 -6.33 3.36 -9.51
CA GLN A 35 -6.90 2.68 -10.68
C GLN A 35 -6.04 1.49 -11.12
N ALA A 36 -4.72 1.62 -11.13
CA ALA A 36 -3.82 0.52 -11.46
C ALA A 36 -3.98 -0.66 -10.49
N VAL A 37 -4.01 -0.38 -9.17
CA VAL A 37 -4.24 -1.41 -8.15
C VAL A 37 -5.61 -2.08 -8.34
N LYS A 38 -6.66 -1.28 -8.58
CA LYS A 38 -7.99 -1.82 -8.87
C LYS A 38 -8.02 -2.70 -10.13
N GLN A 39 -7.30 -2.33 -11.19
CA GLN A 39 -7.24 -3.15 -12.40
C GLN A 39 -6.58 -4.51 -12.14
N VAL A 40 -5.51 -4.53 -11.34
CA VAL A 40 -4.82 -5.78 -10.95
C VAL A 40 -5.70 -6.65 -10.04
N CYS A 41 -6.45 -6.02 -9.13
CA CYS A 41 -7.32 -6.71 -8.17
C CYS A 41 -8.79 -6.80 -8.64
N GLU A 42 -9.05 -6.70 -9.95
CA GLU A 42 -10.38 -6.84 -10.56
C GLU A 42 -11.48 -5.96 -9.92
N ASN A 43 -11.11 -4.76 -9.46
CA ASN A 43 -11.96 -3.78 -8.77
C ASN A 43 -12.51 -4.21 -7.41
N GLN A 44 -11.97 -5.26 -6.80
CA GLN A 44 -12.47 -5.81 -5.52
C GLN A 44 -11.89 -5.12 -4.28
N VAL A 45 -10.85 -4.29 -4.45
CA VAL A 45 -10.08 -3.71 -3.34
C VAL A 45 -10.29 -2.22 -3.16
N ARG A 46 -10.21 -1.79 -1.91
CA ARG A 46 -9.99 -0.39 -1.51
C ARG A 46 -8.50 -0.13 -1.40
N VAL A 47 -8.09 1.09 -1.73
CA VAL A 47 -6.70 1.55 -1.55
C VAL A 47 -6.70 2.63 -0.49
N GLU A 48 -5.93 2.40 0.57
CA GLU A 48 -5.77 3.32 1.69
C GLU A 48 -4.30 3.75 1.80
N VAL A 49 -4.08 5.04 2.00
CA VAL A 49 -2.72 5.60 2.11
C VAL A 49 -2.31 5.60 3.57
N VAL A 50 -1.14 5.01 3.83
CA VAL A 50 -0.42 4.99 5.09
C VAL A 50 0.59 6.12 5.09
N GLU A 51 0.50 6.96 6.10
CA GLU A 51 1.48 7.99 6.37
C GLU A 51 2.59 7.38 7.23
N VAL A 52 3.79 7.21 6.64
CA VAL A 52 4.98 6.81 7.40
C VAL A 52 5.51 8.05 8.09
N ILE A 53 5.23 8.16 9.39
CA ILE A 53 5.74 9.25 10.20
C ILE A 53 7.18 8.92 10.55
N GLU A 54 8.13 9.60 9.90
CA GLU A 54 9.52 9.57 10.33
C GLU A 54 9.71 10.37 11.62
N ARG A 55 10.84 10.15 12.29
CA ARG A 55 11.18 10.89 13.51
C ARG A 55 11.36 12.38 13.16
N ILE A 56 10.30 13.16 13.40
CA ILE A 56 10.26 14.61 13.15
C ILE A 56 11.16 15.39 14.13
N SER A 57 11.49 14.78 15.28
CA SER A 57 12.09 15.46 16.42
C SER A 57 13.17 14.63 17.09
N LYS A 58 14.23 15.29 17.60
CA LYS A 58 15.26 14.63 18.42
C LYS A 58 14.74 14.29 19.82
N THR A 59 13.60 14.82 20.23
CA THR A 59 12.96 14.54 21.52
C THR A 59 11.71 13.68 21.34
N PHE A 60 11.29 12.98 22.39
CA PHE A 60 10.05 12.21 22.37
C PHE A 60 8.85 13.17 22.32
N GLU A 61 8.03 13.04 21.28
CA GLU A 61 6.81 13.83 21.11
C GLU A 61 5.60 12.91 21.02
N ARG A 62 4.54 13.26 21.75
CA ARG A 62 3.30 12.50 21.73
C ARG A 62 2.51 12.85 20.46
N LEU A 63 2.56 11.98 19.47
CA LEU A 63 1.75 12.12 18.25
C LEU A 63 0.24 12.00 18.57
N PRO A 64 -0.64 12.64 17.77
CA PRO A 64 -2.08 12.38 17.81
C PRO A 64 -2.36 10.88 17.64
N LYS A 65 -3.39 10.34 18.31
CA LYS A 65 -3.75 8.91 18.21
C LYS A 65 -3.95 8.50 16.76
N ARG A 66 -3.01 7.72 16.22
CA ARG A 66 -3.06 7.06 14.91
C ARG A 66 -2.39 5.69 15.04
N TRP A 67 -2.67 4.77 14.13
CA TRP A 67 -1.99 3.47 14.05
C TRP A 67 -0.55 3.69 13.59
N ILE A 68 0.42 3.53 14.49
CA ILE A 68 1.85 3.59 14.19
C ILE A 68 2.32 2.16 13.99
N VAL A 69 2.85 1.86 12.81
CA VAL A 69 3.59 0.63 12.56
C VAL A 69 5.07 0.95 12.73
N GLU A 70 5.66 0.53 13.85
CA GLU A 70 7.11 0.69 14.06
C GLU A 70 7.86 -0.35 13.22
N GLY A 71 8.31 0.07 12.03
CA GLY A 71 9.29 -0.68 11.25
C GLY A 71 10.66 -0.59 11.91
N THR A 72 11.12 -1.68 12.53
CA THR A 72 12.51 -1.75 13.00
C THR A 72 13.41 -1.94 11.77
N PHE A 73 13.94 -0.84 11.22
CA PHE A 73 15.00 -0.91 10.21
C PHE A 73 16.31 -1.27 10.92
N GLY A 74 16.65 -2.55 10.96
CA GLY A 74 17.97 -2.99 11.39
C GLY A 74 19.02 -2.41 10.44
N LEU A 75 19.79 -1.44 10.93
CA LEU A 75 21.00 -1.02 10.23
C LEU A 75 21.96 -2.21 10.21
N LYS A 76 22.25 -2.73 9.01
CA LYS A 76 23.29 -3.72 8.82
C LYS A 76 24.63 -2.99 8.86
N ASN A 77 25.37 -3.20 9.95
CA ASN A 77 26.75 -2.77 10.11
C ASN A 77 27.66 -3.51 9.13
#